data_AF-K2CQW0-F1
#
_entry.id   AF-K2CQW0-F1
#
_cell.length_a   1.000
_cell.length_b   1.000
_cell.length_c   1.000
_cell.angle_alpha   90.00
_cell.angle_beta   90.00
_cell.angle_gamma   90.00
#
_symmetry.space_group_name_H-M   'P 1'
#
loop_
_entity.id
_entity.type
_entity.pdbx_description
1 polymer ?
#
loop_
_entity_poly.entity_id
_entity_poly.type
_entity_poly.pdbx_seq_one_letter_code
_entity_poly.pdbx_strand_id
1 'polypeptide(L)' 'MKSPTLTVLAITSGNILGPLLLFGGIGWYLSNLKNNNAYVVAGIIIAFLFTNFLIFTTTTKYLRSTAQKVAQKHVGK' A
#
# COMPACT_ATOMS: atom_id res chain seq x y z
N MET A 1 4.01 -24.02 5.38
CA MET A 1 4.32 -22.67 5.90
C MET A 1 4.48 -21.74 4.71
N LYS A 2 3.60 -20.75 4.50
CA LYS A 2 3.79 -19.77 3.41
C LYS A 2 5.01 -18.92 3.75
N SER A 3 5.95 -18.81 2.82
CA SER A 3 7.20 -18.05 3.02
C SER A 3 6.88 -16.63 3.51
N PRO A 4 7.50 -16.13 4.59
CA PRO A 4 7.30 -14.76 5.07
C PRO A 4 7.53 -13.72 3.98
N THR A 5 8.41 -14.00 3.01
CA THR A 5 8.66 -13.18 1.83
C THR A 5 7.41 -13.04 0.95
N LEU A 6 6.67 -14.13 0.71
CA LEU A 6 5.44 -14.11 -0.09
C LEU A 6 4.35 -13.25 0.55
N THR A 7 4.24 -13.30 1.88
CA THR A 7 3.27 -12.48 2.62
C THR A 7 3.61 -10.99 2.51
N VAL A 8 4.88 -10.63 2.64
CA VAL A 8 5.33 -9.23 2.49
C VAL A 8 5.07 -8.74 1.07
N LEU A 9 5.40 -9.55 0.06
CA LEU A 9 5.15 -9.20 -1.34
C LEU A 9 3.67 -9.00 -1.64
N ALA A 10 2.80 -9.88 -1.13
CA ALA A 10 1.35 -9.77 -1.32
C ALA A 10 0.75 -8.52 -0.65
N ILE A 11 1.27 -8.14 0.53
CA ILE A 11 0.79 -6.95 1.24
C ILE A 11 1.28 -5.68 0.54
N THR A 12 2.55 -5.66 0.13
CA THR A 12 3.11 -4.52 -0.61
C THR A 12 2.41 -4.34 -1.95
N SER A 13 2.17 -5.42 -2.70
CA SER A 13 1.43 -5.33 -3.96
C SER A 13 -0.01 -4.88 -3.75
N GLY A 14 -0.70 -5.36 -2.71
CA GLY A 14 -2.04 -4.90 -2.35
C GLY A 14 -2.09 -3.41 -2.00
N ASN A 15 -1.10 -2.91 -1.25
CA ASN A 15 -0.99 -1.50 -0.88
C ASN A 15 -0.68 -0.58 -2.07
N ILE A 16 -0.13 -1.10 -3.17
CA ILE A 16 0.13 -0.36 -4.41
C ILE A 16 -1.06 -0.46 -5.36
N LEU A 17 -1.51 -1.68 -5.66
CA LEU A 17 -2.57 -1.94 -6.64
C LEU A 17 -3.93 -1.45 -6.16
N GLY A 18 -4.23 -1.54 -4.86
CA GLY A 18 -5.51 -1.10 -4.30
C GLY A 18 -5.79 0.38 -4.56
N PRO A 19 -4.93 1.31 -4.11
CA PRO A 19 -5.08 2.73 -4.39
C PRO A 19 -5.05 3.05 -5.88
N LEU A 20 -4.19 2.38 -6.65
CA LEU A 20 -4.08 2.61 -8.09
C LEU A 20 -5.38 2.26 -8.83
N LEU A 21 -6.01 1.12 -8.49
CA LEU A 21 -7.29 0.70 -9.07
C LEU A 21 -8.44 1.61 -8.62
N LEU A 22 -8.48 1.98 -7.34
CA LEU A 22 -9.52 2.86 -6.81
C LEU A 22 -9.45 4.25 -7.43
N PHE A 23 -8.34 4.97 -7.23
CA PHE A 23 -8.22 6.36 -7.68
C PHE A 23 -7.98 6.46 -9.19
N GLY A 24 -7.29 5.49 -9.80
CA GLY A 24 -7.16 5.40 -11.25
C GLY A 24 -8.48 5.08 -11.94
N GLY A 25 -9.27 4.16 -11.38
CA GLY A 25 -10.63 3.85 -11.87
C GLY A 25 -11.59 5.02 -11.72
N ILE A 26 -11.57 5.71 -10.58
CA ILE A 26 -12.34 6.95 -10.37
C ILE A 26 -11.90 8.04 -11.36
N GLY A 27 -10.59 8.21 -11.55
CA GLY A 27 -10.03 9.18 -12.50
C GLY A 27 -10.44 8.89 -13.94
N TRP A 28 -10.46 7.62 -14.34
CA TRP A 28 -10.94 7.18 -15.65
C TRP A 28 -12.43 7.43 -15.85
N TYR A 29 -13.24 7.10 -14.84
CA TYR A 29 -14.68 7.35 -14.87
C TYR A 29 -14.99 8.85 -15.02
N LEU A 30 -14.32 9.70 -14.24
CA LEU A 30 -14.44 11.16 -14.33
C LEU A 30 -13.94 11.70 -15.67
N SER A 31 -12.88 11.10 -16.21
CA SER A 31 -12.32 11.47 -17.50
C SER A 31 -13.29 11.21 -18.65
N ASN A 32 -13.99 10.08 -18.64
CA ASN A 32 -15.04 9.79 -19.62
C ASN A 32 -16.25 10.73 -19.50
N LEU A 33 -16.64 11.14 -18.28
CA LEU A 33 -17.74 12.08 -18.08
C LEU A 33 -17.43 13.50 -18.56
N LYS A 34 -16.19 13.95 -18.37
CA LYS A 34 -15.76 15.32 -18.66
C LYS A 34 -14.97 15.46 -19.96
N ASN A 35 -14.73 14.35 -20.66
CA ASN A 35 -13.87 14.24 -21.84
C ASN A 35 -12.48 14.88 -21.63
N ASN A 36 -11.93 14.73 -20.43
CA ASN A 36 -10.69 15.37 -20.02
C ASN A 36 -9.78 14.37 -19.31
N ASN A 37 -8.60 14.13 -19.87
CA ASN A 37 -7.64 13.15 -19.35
C ASN A 37 -6.92 13.60 -18.07
N ALA A 38 -7.04 14.88 -17.70
CA ALA A 38 -6.45 15.42 -16.47
C ALA A 38 -6.95 14.68 -15.20
N TYR A 39 -8.18 14.17 -15.21
CA TYR A 39 -8.74 13.43 -14.07
C TYR A 39 -8.06 12.08 -13.84
N VAL A 40 -7.62 11.39 -14.90
CA VAL A 40 -6.83 10.16 -14.77
C VAL A 40 -5.47 10.48 -14.14
N VAL A 41 -4.80 11.51 -14.64
CA VAL A 41 -3.48 11.91 -14.13
C VAL A 41 -3.58 12.33 -12.66
N ALA A 42 -4.58 13.14 -12.30
CA ALA A 42 -4.84 13.52 -10.91
C ALA A 42 -5.12 12.29 -10.02
N GLY A 43 -5.92 11.33 -10.51
CA GLY A 43 -6.21 10.07 -9.82
C GLY A 43 -4.95 9.23 -9.57
N ILE A 44 -4.04 9.14 -10.54
CA ILE A 44 -2.75 8.43 -10.38
C ILE A 44 -1.87 9.12 -9.33
N ILE A 45 -1.79 10.45 -9.33
CA ILE A 45 -1.01 11.20 -8.33
C ILE A 45 -1.56 10.97 -6.93
N ILE A 46 -2.89 11.02 -6.76
CA ILE A 46 -3.55 10.74 -5.48
C ILE A 46 -3.28 9.29 -5.05
N ALA A 47 -3.40 8.32 -5.96
CA ALA A 47 -3.07 6.92 -5.69
C ALA A 47 -1.64 6.75 -5.19
N PHE A 48 -0.68 7.45 -5.80
CA PHE A 48 0.72 7.40 -5.42
C PHE A 48 0.94 7.94 -4.00
N LEU A 49 0.35 9.08 -3.65
CA LEU A 49 0.44 9.64 -2.30
C LEU A 49 -0.17 8.70 -1.26
N PHE A 50 -1.34 8.12 -1.57
CA PHE A 50 -2.03 7.19 -0.69
C PHE A 50 -1.24 5.89 -0.48
N THR A 51 -0.66 5.37 -1.56
CA THR A 51 0.23 4.19 -1.53
C THR A 51 1.44 4.43 -0.62
N ASN A 52 2.11 5.57 -0.76
CA ASN A 52 3.25 5.92 0.09
C ASN A 52 2.84 6.01 1.57
N PHE A 53 1.66 6.58 1.86
CA PHE A 53 1.12 6.64 3.22
C PHE A 53 0.83 5.24 3.79
N LEU A 54 0.21 4.34 3.00
CA LEU A 54 -0.03 2.96 3.42
C LEU A 54 1.26 2.16 3.62
N ILE A 55 2.25 2.33 2.74
CA ILE A 55 3.54 1.67 2.87
C ILE A 55 4.24 2.12 4.15
N PHE A 56 4.23 3.42 4.45
CA PHE A 56 4.87 3.95 5.66
C PHE A 56 4.22 3.42 6.95
N THR A 57 2.89 3.43 7.03
CA THR A 57 2.13 2.93 8.19
C THR A 57 2.26 1.41 8.35
N THR A 58 2.27 0.66 7.24
CA THR A 58 2.42 -0.79 7.25
C THR A 58 3.84 -1.18 7.66
N THR A 59 4.85 -0.53 7.08
CA THR A 59 6.27 -0.78 7.37
C THR A 59 6.59 -0.54 8.85
N THR A 60 6.13 0.59 9.40
CA THR A 60 6.33 0.90 10.84
C THR A 60 5.66 -0.12 11.75
N LYS A 61 4.46 -0.61 11.39
CA LYS A 61 3.77 -1.66 12.14
C LYS A 61 4.51 -3.00 12.10
N TYR A 62 5.01 -3.41 10.93
CA TYR A 62 5.79 -4.64 10.77
C TYR A 62 7.12 -4.60 11.51
N LEU A 63 7.85 -3.48 11.43
CA LEU A 63 9.11 -3.28 12.15
C LEU A 63 8.90 -3.37 13.68
N ARG A 64 7.87 -2.70 14.23
CA ARG A 64 7.54 -2.79 15.66
C ARG A 64 7.18 -4.22 16.09
N SER A 65 6.38 -4.92 15.30
CA SER A 65 6.00 -6.30 15.63
C SER A 65 7.19 -7.27 15.60
N THR A 66 8.16 -7.02 14.72
CA THR A 66 9.37 -7.83 14.61
C THR A 66 10.32 -7.53 15.76
N ALA A 67 10.50 -6.26 16.10
CA ALA A 67 11.30 -5.84 17.26
C ALA A 67 10.76 -6.41 18.59
N GLN A 68 9.44 -6.44 18.78
CA GLN A 68 8.83 -7.06 19.96
C GLN A 68 9.03 -8.57 20.01
N LYS A 69 8.91 -9.27 18.87
CA LYS A 69 9.17 -10.71 18.80
C LYS A 69 10.63 -11.06 19.07
N VAL A 70 11.57 -10.22 18.61
CA VAL A 70 13.00 -10.37 18.93
C VAL A 70 13.25 -10.09 20.41
N ALA A 71 12.70 -9.01 20.97
CA ALA A 71 12.83 -8.66 22.38
C ALA A 71 12.29 -9.76 23.32
N GLN A 72 11.10 -10.31 23.03
CA GLN A 72 10.54 -11.42 23.82
C GLN A 72 11.39 -12.70 23.75
N LYS A 73 12.06 -12.95 22.62
CA LYS A 73 12.94 -14.12 22.48
C LYS A 73 14.24 -14.00 23.29
N HIS A 74 14.66 -12.79 23.65
CA HIS A 74 15.87 -12.53 24.44
C HIS A 74 15.62 -12.35 25.94
N VAL A 75 14.40 -11.96 26.36
CA VAL A 75 14.04 -11.82 27.79
C VAL A 75 13.57 -13.14 28.40
N GLY A 76 13.15 -14.12 27.59
CA GLY A 76 12.70 -15.45 28.04
C GLY A 76 13.79 -16.52 28.16
N LYS A 77 15.07 -16.14 28.24
CA LYS A 77 16.19 -17.07 28.48
C LYS A 77 16.85 -16.77 29.82
#